data_AF-A0A849H104-F1
#
_entry.id   AF-A0A849H104-F1
#
_cell.length_a   1.000
_cell.length_b   1.000
_cell.length_c   1.000
_cell.angle_alpha   90.00
_cell.angle_beta   90.00
_cell.angle_gamma   90.00
#
_symmetry.space_group_name_H-M   'P 1'
#
loop_
_entity.id
_entity.type
_entity.pdbx_description
1 polymer ?
#
loop_
_entity_poly.entity_id
_entity_poly.type
_entity_poly.pdbx_seq_one_letter_code
_entity_poly.pdbx_strand_id
1 'polypeptide(L)' 'MIQVRNVPDGLHKELVLRARARGQTLTDYIQEILEREVARPDRREVFRRILSSEPVELEVTAAELIREGRMER' A
#
# COMPACT_ATOMS: atom_id res chain seq x y z
N MET A 1 -1.98 9.69 20.03
CA MET A 1 -1.84 8.55 20.96
C MET A 1 -2.92 7.54 20.59
N ILE A 2 -2.54 6.40 20.02
CA ILE A 2 -3.43 5.29 19.67
C ILE A 2 -3.14 4.16 20.66
N GLN A 3 -4.16 3.65 21.35
CA GLN A 3 -4.02 2.50 22.26
C GLN A 3 -4.74 1.30 21.66
N VAL A 4 -3.99 0.27 21.27
CA VAL A 4 -4.56 -1.01 20.81
C VAL A 4 -4.72 -1.92 22.02
N ARG A 5 -5.96 -2.39 22.25
CA ARG A 5 -6.30 -3.29 23.37
C ARG A 5 -6.40 -4.73 22.87
N ASN A 6 -6.26 -5.69 23.79
CA ASN A 6 -6.41 -7.12 23.52
C ASN A 6 -5.51 -7.65 22.40
N VAL A 7 -4.26 -7.17 22.34
CA VAL A 7 -3.26 -7.71 21.41
C VAL A 7 -2.89 -9.11 21.89
N PRO A 8 -3.03 -10.16 21.06
CA PRO A 8 -2.61 -11.50 21.44
C PRO A 8 -1.13 -11.52 21.81
N ASP A 9 -0.76 -12.21 22.89
CA ASP A 9 0.62 -12.25 23.40
C ASP A 9 1.64 -12.67 22.33
N GLY A 10 1.27 -13.63 21.48
CA GLY A 10 2.10 -14.08 20.37
C GLY A 10 2.38 -12.97 19.35
N LEU A 11 1.36 -12.17 19.02
CA LEU A 11 1.51 -11.04 18.10
C LEU A 11 2.40 -9.95 18.72
N HIS A 12 2.19 -9.63 20.00
CA HIS A 12 3.03 -8.64 20.69
C HIS A 12 4.51 -9.07 20.71
N LYS A 13 4.79 -10.33 21.04
CA LYS A 13 6.16 -10.88 21.05
C LYS A 13 6.83 -10.79 19.69
N GLU A 14 6.12 -11.15 18.62
CA GLU A 14 6.63 -11.09 17.26
C GLU A 14 6.94 -9.64 16.82
N LEU A 15 6.05 -8.69 17.15
CA LEU A 15 6.27 -7.27 16.86
C LEU A 15 7.52 -6.74 17.58
N VAL A 16 7.71 -7.08 18.86
CA VAL A 16 8.92 -6.70 19.62
C VAL A 16 10.18 -7.30 19.00
N LEU A 17 10.14 -8.57 18.59
CA LEU A 17 11.28 -9.23 17.97
C LEU A 17 11.67 -8.55 16.65
N ARG A 18 10.69 -8.22 15.80
CA ARG A 18 10.94 -7.50 14.54
C ARG A 18 11.43 -6.07 14.73
N ALA A 19 10.91 -5.36 15.72
CA ALA A 19 11.37 -4.01 16.06
C ALA A 19 12.87 -4.05 16.48
N ARG A 20 13.23 -4.98 17.36
CA ARG A 20 14.63 -5.17 17.79
C ARG A 20 15.55 -5.56 16.64
N ALA A 21 15.11 -6.45 15.75
CA ALA A 21 15.89 -6.83 14.57
C ALA A 21 16.18 -5.65 13.63
N ARG A 22 15.33 -4.61 13.65
CA ARG A 22 15.53 -3.36 12.91
C ARG A 22 16.23 -2.25 13.72
N GLY A 23 16.61 -2.51 14.98
CA GLY A 23 17.18 -1.48 15.86
C GLY A 23 16.19 -0.37 16.24
N GLN A 24 14.89 -0.65 16.18
CA GLN A 24 13.81 0.30 16.45
C GLN A 24 13.14 0.03 17.79
N THR A 25 12.53 1.06 18.39
CA THR A 25 11.57 0.84 19.47
C THR A 25 10.30 0.19 18.91
N LEU A 26 9.51 -0.48 19.77
CA LEU A 26 8.24 -1.06 19.34
C LEU A 26 7.28 0.01 18.80
N THR A 27 7.27 1.20 19.41
CA THR A 27 6.44 2.33 18.99
C THR A 27 6.82 2.80 17.59
N ASP A 28 8.12 3.05 17.33
CA ASP A 28 8.59 3.52 16.02
C ASP A 28 8.29 2.48 14.94
N TYR A 29 8.51 1.20 15.25
CA TYR A 29 8.23 0.12 14.33
C TYR A 29 6.74 0.02 13.97
N ILE A 30 5.84 0.13 14.96
CA ILE A 30 4.40 0.13 14.72
C ILE A 30 3.98 1.38 13.93
N GLN A 31 4.52 2.55 14.26
CA GLN A 31 4.24 3.79 13.55
C GLN A 31 4.60 3.67 12.07
N GLU A 32 5.80 3.15 11.76
CA GLU A 32 6.22 2.94 10.37
C GLU A 32 5.28 1.99 9.61
N ILE A 33 4.80 0.92 10.25
CA ILE A 33 3.81 0.01 9.65
C ILE A 33 2.51 0.77 9.34
N LEU A 34 2.00 1.56 10.29
CA LEU A 34 0.78 2.33 10.11
C LEU A 34 0.92 3.37 8.99
N GLU A 35 2.06 4.07 8.94
CA GLU A 35 2.37 5.02 7.88
C GLU A 35 2.43 4.35 6.51
N ARG A 36 3.06 3.17 6.41
CA ARG A 36 3.10 2.38 5.16
C ARG A 36 1.72 1.92 4.71
N GLU A 37 0.86 1.55 5.65
CA GLU A 37 -0.51 1.11 5.35
C GLU A 37 -1.36 2.26 4.77
N VAL A 38 -1.19 3.49 5.27
CA VAL A 38 -1.93 4.66 4.79
C VAL A 38 -1.23 5.42 3.66
N ALA A 39 0.04 5.10 3.35
CA ALA A 39 0.82 5.77 2.32
C ALA A 39 0.24 5.59 0.90
N ARG A 40 -0.65 4.62 0.68
CA ARG A 40 -1.35 4.41 -0.58
C ARG A 40 -2.85 4.52 -0.36
N PRO A 41 -3.60 5.12 -1.31
CA PRO A 41 -5.05 5.14 -1.23
C PRO A 41 -5.61 3.71 -1.23
N ASP A 42 -6.69 3.50 -0.48
CA ASP A 42 -7.37 2.21 -0.43
C ASP A 42 -7.78 1.77 -1.84
N ARG A 43 -7.52 0.50 -2.18
CA ARG A 43 -7.80 -0.01 -3.53
C ARG A 43 -9.26 0.18 -3.93
N ARG A 44 -10.20 -0.04 -3.00
CA ARG A 44 -11.63 0.10 -3.30
C ARG A 44 -11.98 1.56 -3.55
N GLU A 45 -11.36 2.49 -2.84
CA GLU A 45 -11.49 3.91 -3.13
C GLU A 45 -10.95 4.25 -4.52
N VAL A 46 -9.75 3.76 -4.86
CA VAL A 46 -9.15 3.96 -6.19
C VAL A 46 -10.08 3.44 -7.29
N PHE A 47 -10.55 2.19 -7.18
CA PHE A 47 -11.47 1.63 -8.16
C PHE A 47 -12.78 2.42 -8.25
N ARG A 48 -13.34 2.86 -7.12
CA ARG A 48 -14.54 3.69 -7.12
C ARG A 48 -14.32 5.01 -7.86
N ARG A 49 -13.18 5.66 -7.62
CA ARG A 49 -12.80 6.90 -8.34
C ARG A 49 -12.67 6.66 -9.83
N ILE A 50 -11.98 5.59 -10.24
CA ILE A 50 -11.83 5.22 -11.66
C ILE A 50 -13.19 5.00 -12.31
N LEU A 51 -14.08 4.23 -11.67
CA LEU A 51 -15.42 3.94 -12.20
C LEU A 51 -16.35 5.15 -12.23
N SER A 52 -16.10 6.15 -11.38
CA SER A 52 -16.88 7.40 -11.36
C SER A 52 -16.40 8.47 -12.34
N SER A 53 -15.20 8.30 -12.90
CA SER A 53 -14.64 9.25 -13.86
C SER A 53 -15.24 9.06 -15.25
N GLU A 54 -15.40 10.16 -15.99
CA GLU A 54 -15.78 10.10 -17.40
C GLU A 54 -14.72 9.30 -18.19
N PRO A 55 -15.13 8.28 -18.97
CA PRO A 55 -14.21 7.53 -19.82
C PRO A 55 -13.52 8.44 -20.84
N VAL A 56 -12.23 8.23 -21.06
CA VAL A 56 -11.48 8.91 -22.14
C VAL A 56 -11.56 8.04 -23.38
N GLU A 57 -12.08 8.58 -24.47
CA GLU A 57 -11.98 7.93 -25.78
C GLU A 57 -10.54 8.04 -26.29
N LEU A 58 -9.96 6.89 -26.61
CA LEU A 58 -8.62 6.78 -27.18
C LEU A 58 -8.74 6.32 -28.63
N GLU A 59 -7.96 6.92 -29.51
CA GLU A 59 -7.92 6.54 -30.94
C GLU A 59 -7.37 5.12 -31.16
N VAL A 60 -6.49 4.66 -30.27
CA VAL A 60 -5.90 3.33 -30.25
C VAL A 60 -5.86 2.80 -28.82
N THR A 61 -5.88 1.48 -28.65
CA THR A 61 -5.88 0.91 -27.31
C THR A 61 -4.52 1.13 -26.62
N ALA A 62 -4.53 1.30 -25.30
CA ALA A 62 -3.28 1.37 -24.53
C ALA A 62 -2.39 0.13 -24.74
N ALA A 63 -2.99 -1.04 -25.02
CA ALA A 63 -2.27 -2.27 -25.30
C ALA A 63 -1.51 -2.23 -26.65
N GLU A 64 -2.07 -1.57 -27.66
CA GLU A 64 -1.40 -1.36 -28.96
C GLU A 64 -0.21 -0.42 -28.82
N LEU A 65 -0.39 0.73 -28.17
CA LEU A 65 0.68 1.69 -27.90
C LEU A 65 1.86 1.06 -27.14
N ILE A 66 1.59 0.24 -26.12
CA ILE A 66 2.64 -0.47 -25.36
C ILE A 66 3.37 -1.48 -26.25
N ARG A 67 2.68 -2.16 -27.18
CA ARG A 67 3.32 -3.11 -28.10
C ARG A 67 4.24 -2.39 -29.08
N GLU A 68 3.78 -1.30 -29.68
CA GLU A 68 4.58 -0.49 -30.61
C GLU A 68 5.88 -0.02 -29.95
N GLY A 69 5.80 0.61 -28.77
CA GLY A 69 6.99 1.09 -28.05
C GLY A 69 7.93 -0.02 -27.51
N ARG A 70 7.50 -1.29 -27.53
CA ARG A 70 8.39 -2.43 -27.25
C ARG A 70 9.08 -2.95 -28.51
N MET A 71 8.48 -2.79 -29.69
CA MET A 71 9.08 -3.20 -30.97
C MET A 71 10.11 -2.19 -31.49
N GLU A 72 10.05 -0.94 -31.02
CA GLU A 72 11.02 0.12 -31.33
C GLU A 72 12.33 0.06 -30.52
N ARG A 73 12.43 -0.86 -29.54
CA ARG A 73 13.64 -1.10 -28.72
C ARG A 73 14.41 -2.32 -29.19
#